data_AF-A0A812QC26-F1
#
_entry.id   AF-A0A812QC26-F1
#
_cell.length_a   1.000
_cell.length_b   1.000
_cell.length_c   1.000
_cell.angle_alpha   90.00
_cell.angle_beta   90.00
_cell.angle_gamma   90.00
#
_symmetry.space_group_name_H-M   'P 1'
#
loop_
_entity.id
_entity.type
_entity.pdbx_description
1 polymer ?
#
loop_
_entity_poly.entity_id
_entity_poly.type
_entity_poly.pdbx_seq_one_letter_code
_entity_poly.pdbx_strand_id
1 'polypeptide(L)'
;MNDWCKNQFGWDSATQQAKPGNLAEQVQKSTVSLAQADQMLHEFLARHVKQGRGVLAGNTVHMDKRFLDKFCPKFTGHMHYRLVDVSTIK
;
A
#
# COMPACT_ATOMS: atom_id res chain seq x y z
N MET A 1 5.37 -12.30 -14.75
CA MET A 1 6.02 -11.44 -13.74
C MET A 1 7.28 -10.86 -14.36
N ASN A 2 7.38 -9.52 -14.45
CA ASN A 2 8.54 -8.87 -15.06
C ASN A 2 9.77 -8.93 -14.14
N ASP A 3 10.94 -8.55 -14.67
CA ASP A 3 12.19 -8.64 -13.91
C ASP A 3 12.25 -7.66 -12.73
N TRP A 4 11.58 -6.51 -12.84
CA TRP A 4 11.44 -5.58 -11.72
C TRP A 4 10.75 -6.26 -10.52
N CYS A 5 9.61 -6.93 -10.73
CA CYS A 5 8.90 -7.64 -9.66
C CYS A 5 9.76 -8.73 -9.03
N LYS A 6 10.50 -9.50 -9.85
CA LYS A 6 11.39 -10.55 -9.35
C LYS A 6 12.47 -9.99 -8.43
N ASN A 7 13.10 -8.89 -8.81
CA ASN A 7 14.15 -8.25 -8.01
C ASN A 7 13.57 -7.56 -6.77
N GLN A 8 12.40 -6.93 -6.89
CA GLN A 8 11.76 -6.20 -5.80
C GLN A 8 11.31 -7.13 -4.67
N PHE A 9 10.67 -8.24 -5.02
CA PHE A 9 10.10 -9.20 -4.06
C PHE A 9 10.99 -10.44 -3.85
N GLY A 10 12.13 -10.53 -4.55
CA GLY A 10 13.13 -11.57 -4.36
C GLY A 10 12.69 -12.95 -4.85
N TRP A 11 12.04 -13.01 -6.01
CA TRP A 11 11.64 -14.28 -6.64
C TRP A 11 12.69 -14.77 -7.65
N ASP A 12 13.25 -15.95 -7.40
CA ASP A 12 14.14 -16.61 -8.35
C ASP A 12 13.38 -17.67 -9.18
N SER A 13 13.23 -17.41 -10.48
CA SER A 13 12.54 -18.31 -11.40
C SER A 13 13.31 -19.59 -11.72
N ALA A 14 14.64 -19.62 -11.56
CA ALA A 14 15.46 -20.79 -11.88
C ALA A 14 15.41 -21.83 -10.75
N THR A 15 15.46 -21.36 -9.50
CA THR A 15 15.41 -22.21 -8.31
C THR A 15 14.00 -22.39 -7.75
N GLN A 16 13.03 -21.59 -8.22
CA GLN A 16 11.66 -21.48 -7.66
C GLN A 16 11.64 -21.17 -6.16
N GLN A 17 12.63 -20.42 -5.68
CA GLN A 17 12.78 -20.06 -4.28
C GLN A 17 12.67 -18.56 -4.07
N ALA A 18 12.16 -18.18 -2.90
CA ALA A 18 12.15 -16.80 -2.43
C ALA A 18 13.45 -16.50 -1.68
N LYS A 19 14.05 -15.35 -1.98
CA LYS A 19 15.16 -14.74 -1.25
C LYS A 19 14.77 -13.32 -0.84
N PRO A 20 15.48 -12.67 0.11
CA PRO A 20 15.27 -11.26 0.36
C PRO A 20 15.45 -10.44 -0.92
N GLY A 21 14.42 -9.69 -1.32
CA GLY A 21 14.47 -8.75 -2.44
C GLY A 21 14.74 -7.32 -1.96
N ASN A 22 14.79 -6.38 -2.90
CA ASN A 22 15.07 -4.96 -2.60
C ASN A 22 14.11 -4.38 -1.54
N LEU A 23 12.83 -4.78 -1.56
CA LEU A 23 11.86 -4.30 -0.57
C LEU A 23 12.22 -4.73 0.85
N ALA A 24 12.69 -5.97 1.03
CA ALA A 24 13.06 -6.49 2.34
C ALA A 24 14.26 -5.71 2.92
N GLU A 25 15.26 -5.41 2.09
CA GLU A 25 16.40 -4.58 2.49
C GLU A 25 15.98 -3.14 2.84
N GLN A 26 15.07 -2.55 2.07
CA GLN A 26 14.56 -1.21 2.33
C GLN A 26 13.79 -1.14 3.65
N VAL A 27 12.98 -2.17 3.95
CA VAL A 27 12.25 -2.26 5.22
C VAL A 27 13.22 -2.37 6.40
N GLN A 28 14.29 -3.18 6.29
CA GLN A 28 15.30 -3.30 7.35
C GLN A 28 16.05 -1.99 7.62
N LYS A 29 16.26 -1.18 6.59
CA LYS A 29 16.95 0.13 6.68
C LYS A 29 15.98 1.28 7.01
N SER A 30 14.67 1.03 7.01
CA SER A 30 13.66 2.07 7.20
C SER A 30 13.71 2.62 8.62
N THR A 31 13.71 3.95 8.74
CA THR A 31 13.59 4.67 10.01
C THR A 31 12.18 5.23 10.24
N VAL A 32 11.26 4.97 9.30
CA VAL A 32 9.88 5.46 9.35
C VAL A 32 9.01 4.49 10.12
N SER A 33 8.49 4.95 11.26
CA SER A 33 7.49 4.21 12.03
C SER A 33 6.12 4.22 11.36
N LEU A 34 5.24 3.27 11.73
CA LEU A 34 3.87 3.22 11.21
C LEU A 34 3.09 4.51 11.51
N ALA A 35 3.25 5.10 12.69
CA ALA A 35 2.56 6.33 13.06
C ALA A 35 3.02 7.53 12.20
N GLN A 36 4.31 7.59 11.87
CA GLN A 36 4.84 8.60 10.96
C GLN A 36 4.32 8.38 9.53
N ALA A 37 4.28 7.13 9.06
CA ALA A 37 3.73 6.81 7.75
C ALA A 37 2.25 7.22 7.62
N ASP A 38 1.41 6.89 8.60
CA ASP A 38 -0.01 7.29 8.63
C ASP A 38 -0.17 8.82 8.59
N GLN A 39 0.65 9.55 9.36
CA GLN A 39 0.65 11.01 9.37
C GLN A 39 1.06 11.59 8.01
N MET A 40 2.16 11.10 7.42
CA MET A 40 2.64 11.55 6.10
C MET A 40 1.59 11.32 5.00
N LEU A 41 0.93 10.16 5.03
CA LEU A 41 -0.13 9.83 4.09
C LEU A 41 -1.35 10.75 4.28
N HIS A 42 -1.77 10.99 5.54
CA HIS A 42 -2.86 11.91 5.85
C HIS A 42 -2.57 13.34 5.38
N GLU A 43 -1.38 13.88 5.66
CA GLU A 43 -0.98 15.23 5.24
C GLU A 43 -0.90 15.37 3.72
N PHE A 44 -0.46 14.32 3.03
CA PHE A 44 -0.54 14.28 1.58
C PHE A 44 -1.98 14.34 1.09
N LEU A 45 -2.88 13.52 1.65
CA LEU A 45 -4.29 13.52 1.26
C LEU A 45 -5.00 14.84 1.56
N ALA A 46 -4.82 15.39 2.76
CA ALA A 46 -5.52 16.60 3.21
C ALA A 46 -5.24 17.81 2.32
N ARG A 47 -4.06 17.85 1.67
CA ARG A 47 -3.71 18.89 0.69
C ARG A 47 -4.45 18.77 -0.65
N HIS A 48 -4.88 17.57 -1.03
CA HIS A 48 -5.43 17.31 -2.37
C HIS A 48 -6.93 16.99 -2.35
N VAL A 49 -7.44 16.45 -1.24
CA VAL A 49 -8.79 15.91 -1.15
C VAL A 49 -9.44 16.37 0.14
N LYS A 50 -10.68 16.87 0.04
CA LYS A 50 -11.49 17.19 1.22
C LYS A 50 -11.83 15.91 1.99
N GLN A 51 -11.93 16.03 3.31
CA GLN A 51 -12.31 14.90 4.17
C GLN A 51 -13.60 14.24 3.69
N GLY A 52 -13.60 12.91 3.65
CA GLY A 52 -14.74 12.09 3.24
C GLY A 52 -15.04 12.12 1.74
N ARG A 53 -14.19 12.73 0.90
CA ARG A 53 -14.40 12.79 -0.56
C ARG A 53 -13.50 11.85 -1.36
N GLY A 54 -12.35 11.46 -0.82
CA GLY A 54 -11.41 10.57 -1.50
C GLY A 54 -11.88 9.13 -1.49
N VAL A 55 -11.93 8.47 -2.65
CA VAL A 55 -12.30 7.05 -2.74
C VAL A 55 -11.04 6.24 -2.95
N LEU A 56 -10.84 5.19 -2.15
CA LEU A 56 -9.70 4.30 -2.32
C LEU A 56 -9.89 3.47 -3.59
N ALA A 57 -8.95 3.55 -4.52
CA ALA A 57 -9.02 2.87 -5.81
C ALA A 57 -7.78 2.00 -6.04
N GLY A 58 -7.98 0.83 -6.63
CA GLY A 58 -6.89 -0.11 -6.93
C GLY A 58 -7.38 -1.48 -7.38
N ASN A 59 -6.45 -2.42 -7.55
CA ASN A 59 -6.76 -3.80 -7.91
C ASN A 59 -6.79 -4.67 -6.65
N THR A 60 -7.91 -5.37 -6.40
CA THR A 60 -8.11 -6.18 -5.19
C THR A 60 -7.94 -5.32 -3.92
N VAL A 61 -8.29 -4.03 -4.04
CA VAL A 61 -7.93 -2.99 -3.07
C VAL A 61 -8.66 -3.12 -1.73
N HIS A 62 -9.68 -3.97 -1.68
CA HIS A 62 -10.34 -4.33 -0.44
C HIS A 62 -9.38 -5.01 0.56
N MET A 63 -8.36 -5.74 0.07
CA MET A 63 -7.34 -6.34 0.94
C MET A 63 -6.42 -5.26 1.53
N ASP A 64 -5.95 -4.32 0.71
CA ASP A 64 -5.17 -3.18 1.17
C ASP A 64 -5.95 -2.36 2.20
N LYS A 65 -7.24 -2.11 1.95
CA LYS A 65 -8.11 -1.37 2.86
C LYS A 65 -8.14 -1.99 4.26
N ARG A 66 -8.17 -3.31 4.38
CA ARG A 66 -8.18 -3.98 5.70
C ARG A 66 -6.91 -3.72 6.50
N PHE A 67 -5.75 -3.65 5.84
CA PHE A 67 -4.49 -3.31 6.51
C PHE A 67 -4.46 -1.82 6.87
N LEU A 68 -4.87 -0.96 5.95
CA LEU A 68 -4.90 0.49 6.17
C LEU A 68 -5.84 0.87 7.31
N ASP A 69 -7.02 0.24 7.42
CA ASP A 69 -7.97 0.50 8.50
C ASP A 69 -7.38 0.14 9.88
N LYS A 70 -6.50 -0.87 9.93
CA LYS A 70 -5.85 -1.34 11.16
C LYS A 70 -4.60 -0.54 11.53
N PHE A 71 -3.76 -0.22 10.55
CA PHE A 71 -2.41 0.31 10.78
C PHE A 71 -2.27 1.80 10.41
N CYS A 72 -3.17 2.35 9.61
CA CYS A 72 -3.20 3.75 9.16
C CYS A 72 -4.60 4.38 9.33
N PRO A 73 -5.13 4.47 10.57
CA PRO A 73 -6.49 4.94 10.82
C PRO A 73 -6.71 6.43 10.48
N LYS A 74 -5.69 7.29 10.57
CA LYS A 74 -5.85 8.71 10.21
C LYS A 74 -6.02 8.90 8.71
N PHE A 75 -5.24 8.17 7.93
CA PHE A 75 -5.37 8.14 6.47
C PHE A 75 -6.76 7.65 6.06
N THR A 76 -7.18 6.49 6.58
CA THR A 76 -8.47 5.89 6.21
C THR A 76 -9.67 6.69 6.69
N GLY A 77 -9.58 7.32 7.87
CA GLY A 77 -10.62 8.23 8.38
C GLY A 77 -10.80 9.52 7.57
N HIS A 78 -9.83 9.89 6.74
CA HIS A 78 -9.95 11.02 5.80
C HIS A 78 -10.66 10.63 4.50
N MET A 79 -10.69 9.34 4.18
CA MET A 79 -11.25 8.80 2.95
C MET A 79 -12.76 8.51 3.11
N HIS A 80 -13.46 8.39 1.99
CA HIS A 80 -14.83 7.94 1.93
C HIS A 80 -14.90 6.43 2.20
N TYR A 81 -16.03 5.93 2.73
CA TYR A 81 -16.21 4.52 3.08
C TYR A 81 -16.24 3.57 1.86
N ARG A 82 -16.58 4.09 0.68
CA ARG A 82 -16.59 3.33 -0.57
C ARG A 82 -15.18 3.14 -1.10
N LEU A 83 -15.02 2.11 -1.93
CA LEU A 83 -13.80 1.83 -2.68
C LEU A 83 -14.14 1.56 -4.16
N VAL A 84 -13.18 1.77 -5.05
CA VAL A 84 -13.25 1.38 -6.47
C VAL A 84 -12.25 0.25 -6.68
N ASP A 85 -12.74 -0.98 -6.74
CA ASP A 85 -11.91 -2.14 -7.01
C ASP A 85 -12.01 -2.50 -8.50
N VAL A 86 -10.94 -2.27 -9.26
CA VAL A 86 -10.95 -2.51 -10.72
C VAL A 86 -11.04 -4.00 -11.07
N SER A 87 -10.76 -4.91 -10.11
CA SER A 87 -10.97 -6.34 -10.31
C SER A 87 -12.45 -6.74 -10.43
N THR A 88 -13.36 -5.84 -10.06
CA THR A 88 -14.81 -6.04 -10.19
C THR A 88 -15.35 -5.75 -11.59
N ILE A 89 -14.57 -5.06 -12.43
CA ILE A 89 -14.92 -4.71 -13.80
C ILE A 89 -14.47 -5.86 -14.71
N LYS A 90 -15.38 -6.33 -15.57
CA LYS A 90 -15.14 -7.41 -16.55
C LYS A 90 -15.12 -6.85 -17.97
#